data_AF-A0A7W1WUX3-F1
#
_entry.id   AF-A0A7W1WUX3-F1
#
_cell.length_a   1.000
_cell.length_b   1.000
_cell.length_c   1.000
_cell.angle_alpha   90.00
_cell.angle_beta   90.00
_cell.angle_gamma   90.00
#
_symmetry.space_group_name_H-M   'P 1'
#
loop_
_entity.id
_entity.type
_entity.pdbx_description
1 polymer ?
#
loop_
_entity_poly.entity_id
_entity_poly.type
_entity_poly.pdbx_seq_one_letter_code
_entity_poly.pdbx_strand_id
1 'polypeptide(L)'
;MQLESLYIKEFKKLKDVYINFIPKEGLPNYYHDYFKNNSFSVLVGENGSGKTTLMSFIAQIFHNLQRYHSKIQSDFVLKYRLLLEDNTRHVILEKEDKNIFISVAGILERSLLKEWDPRRGDVLRSHQQSAERSVSYHEIKDFLPVNVITSVISIHGEYPENRRPNYQGHRAIKSYNISGIYGQNHFGIPSLSKGICRFIESYRNEKIIAKSFLKALGLAFTNKVAVHPRYPDSPEGYSFYKSLNTSGNHGQEKLEEYFGEKLDEYKVFDRNKEEFESYLDSQKDESGWVQIRDDNLDKLILLENRGIKSKIVCKILSQDRKLALG
;
A
#
# COMPACT_ATOMS: atom_id res chain seq x y z
N MET A 1 16.83 0.76 -7.95
CA MET A 1 16.69 -0.68 -8.26
C MET A 1 15.51 -0.84 -9.20
N GLN A 2 15.64 -1.67 -10.24
CA GLN A 2 14.55 -2.08 -11.11
C GLN A 2 14.60 -3.60 -11.27
N LEU A 3 13.49 -4.29 -11.05
CA LEU A 3 13.41 -5.74 -11.23
C LEU A 3 13.46 -6.09 -12.72
N GLU A 4 14.19 -7.15 -13.08
CA GLU A 4 14.31 -7.65 -14.45
C GLU A 4 13.51 -8.94 -14.61
N SER A 5 13.78 -9.94 -13.76
CA SER A 5 13.00 -11.16 -13.69
C SER A 5 13.03 -11.83 -12.32
N LEU A 6 12.06 -12.71 -12.07
CA LEU A 6 12.01 -13.57 -10.90
C LEU A 6 11.53 -14.97 -11.29
N TYR A 7 12.31 -15.97 -10.90
CA TYR A 7 11.91 -17.37 -10.83
C TYR A 7 11.53 -17.76 -9.40
N ILE A 8 10.47 -18.55 -9.23
CA ILE A 8 10.04 -19.14 -7.96
C ILE A 8 9.72 -20.62 -8.19
N LYS A 9 10.44 -21.52 -7.50
CA LYS A 9 10.22 -22.97 -7.57
C LYS A 9 8.91 -23.40 -6.89
N GLU A 10 8.72 -23.10 -5.61
CA GLU A 10 7.47 -23.41 -4.90
C GLU A 10 7.23 -22.47 -3.71
N PHE A 11 6.28 -21.53 -3.86
CA PHE A 11 5.83 -20.64 -2.79
C PHE A 11 4.30 -20.50 -2.76
N LYS A 12 3.68 -21.16 -1.77
CA LYS A 12 2.22 -21.23 -1.59
C LYS A 12 1.54 -21.82 -2.85
N LYS A 13 0.95 -20.98 -3.70
CA LYS A 13 0.31 -21.37 -4.97
C LYS A 13 1.13 -21.04 -6.22
N LEU A 14 2.27 -20.37 -6.07
CA LEU A 14 3.20 -20.12 -7.16
C LEU A 14 4.12 -21.34 -7.23
N LYS A 15 4.00 -22.14 -8.29
CA LYS A 15 4.83 -23.32 -8.55
C LYS A 15 5.46 -23.19 -9.94
N ASP A 16 6.78 -23.35 -10.00
CA ASP A 16 7.62 -23.20 -11.20
C ASP A 16 7.30 -21.94 -12.02
N VAL A 17 7.10 -20.82 -11.31
CA VAL A 17 6.67 -19.54 -11.88
C VAL A 17 7.88 -18.72 -12.29
N TYR A 18 7.94 -18.34 -13.57
CA TYR A 18 8.91 -17.40 -14.12
C TYR A 18 8.21 -16.11 -14.58
N ILE A 19 8.74 -14.96 -14.15
CA ILE A 19 8.16 -13.63 -14.40
C ILE A 19 9.25 -12.72 -14.95
N ASN A 20 9.00 -12.14 -16.13
CA ASN A 20 9.79 -11.03 -16.65
C ASN A 20 9.09 -9.71 -16.29
N PHE A 21 9.78 -8.81 -15.59
CA PHE A 21 9.29 -7.46 -15.28
C PHE A 21 9.69 -6.44 -16.36
N ILE A 22 10.73 -6.74 -17.14
CA ILE A 22 11.16 -5.98 -18.32
C ILE A 22 11.10 -6.93 -19.54
N PRO A 23 10.50 -6.53 -20.67
CA PRO A 23 10.54 -7.31 -21.91
C PRO A 23 11.98 -7.49 -22.42
N LYS A 24 12.26 -8.57 -23.14
CA LYS A 24 13.60 -8.81 -23.74
C LYS A 24 14.05 -7.69 -24.69
N GLU A 25 13.10 -7.05 -25.35
CA GLU A 25 13.30 -5.94 -26.30
C GLU A 25 13.43 -4.57 -25.59
N GLY A 26 13.38 -4.55 -24.25
CA GLY A 26 13.38 -3.34 -23.45
C GLY A 26 11.98 -2.75 -23.25
N LEU A 27 11.94 -1.51 -22.78
CA LEU A 27 10.71 -0.72 -22.68
C LEU A 27 10.59 0.14 -23.94
N PRO A 28 9.39 0.30 -24.54
CA PRO A 28 9.21 1.16 -25.70
C PRO A 28 9.65 2.60 -25.43
N ASN A 29 10.21 3.29 -26.43
CA ASN A 29 10.75 4.65 -26.25
C ASN A 29 9.77 5.64 -25.60
N TYR A 30 8.48 5.57 -25.97
CA TYR A 30 7.42 6.41 -25.39
C TYR A 30 7.26 6.24 -23.87
N TYR A 31 7.65 5.09 -23.30
CA TYR A 31 7.66 4.89 -21.85
C TYR A 31 8.67 5.82 -21.18
N HIS A 32 9.85 5.97 -21.78
CA HIS A 32 10.90 6.86 -21.27
C HIS A 32 10.54 8.34 -21.47
N ASP A 33 9.85 8.70 -22.55
CA ASP A 33 9.35 10.06 -22.75
C ASP A 33 8.33 10.47 -21.67
N TYR A 34 7.41 9.55 -21.34
CA TYR A 34 6.32 9.81 -20.39
C TYR A 34 6.77 9.73 -18.93
N PHE A 35 7.53 8.70 -18.55
CA PHE A 35 7.91 8.44 -17.16
C PHE A 35 9.32 8.93 -16.79
N LYS A 36 10.12 9.35 -17.78
CA LYS A 36 11.50 9.84 -17.60
C LYS A 36 12.35 8.82 -16.85
N ASN A 37 12.88 9.22 -15.70
CA ASN A 37 13.74 8.38 -14.86
C ASN A 37 12.93 7.46 -13.92
N ASN A 38 11.59 7.52 -13.93
CA ASN A 38 10.76 6.66 -13.12
C ASN A 38 10.51 5.33 -13.82
N SER A 39 10.88 4.23 -13.14
CA SER A 39 10.52 2.87 -13.55
C SER A 39 9.53 2.29 -12.55
N PHE A 40 8.34 1.95 -13.02
CA PHE A 40 7.31 1.25 -12.26
C PHE A 40 6.76 0.09 -13.09
N SER A 41 6.43 -1.01 -12.42
CA SER A 41 5.79 -2.17 -13.02
C SER A 41 4.39 -2.32 -12.44
N VAL A 42 3.39 -2.49 -13.29
CA VAL A 42 2.00 -2.73 -12.88
C VAL A 42 1.70 -4.22 -13.04
N LEU A 43 1.20 -4.84 -11.97
CA LEU A 43 0.77 -6.23 -11.98
C LEU A 43 -0.76 -6.29 -11.98
N VAL A 44 -1.35 -6.58 -13.13
CA VAL A 44 -2.80 -6.68 -13.33
C VAL A 44 -3.23 -8.15 -13.34
N GLY A 45 -4.48 -8.42 -12.96
CA GLY A 45 -5.10 -9.75 -12.98
C GLY A 45 -6.21 -9.86 -11.97
N GLU A 46 -6.95 -10.96 -12.00
CA GLU A 46 -8.14 -11.18 -11.16
C GLU A 46 -7.82 -11.34 -9.67
N ASN A 47 -8.85 -11.21 -8.83
CA ASN A 47 -8.73 -11.54 -7.41
C ASN A 47 -8.40 -13.03 -7.27
N GLY A 48 -7.51 -13.36 -6.33
CA GLY A 48 -7.01 -14.73 -6.21
C GLY A 48 -5.92 -15.13 -7.21
N SER A 49 -5.52 -14.32 -8.20
CA SER A 49 -4.46 -14.71 -9.17
C SER A 49 -3.04 -14.85 -8.58
N GLY A 50 -2.77 -14.27 -7.40
CA GLY A 50 -1.48 -14.40 -6.71
C GLY A 50 -0.61 -13.14 -6.64
N LYS A 51 -1.11 -12.00 -7.12
CA LYS A 51 -0.44 -10.68 -7.02
C LYS A 51 0.18 -10.40 -5.64
N THR A 52 -0.62 -10.51 -4.58
CA THR A 52 -0.16 -10.30 -3.19
C THR A 52 0.89 -11.33 -2.76
N THR A 53 0.75 -12.59 -3.19
CA THR A 53 1.68 -13.69 -2.91
C THR A 53 3.06 -13.42 -3.51
N LEU A 54 3.10 -12.95 -4.76
CA LEU A 54 4.32 -12.57 -5.46
C LEU A 54 5.02 -11.39 -4.78
N MET A 55 4.28 -10.31 -4.53
CA MET A 55 4.83 -9.10 -3.92
C MET A 55 5.33 -9.36 -2.49
N SER A 56 4.66 -10.22 -1.73
CA SER A 56 5.09 -10.57 -0.38
C SER A 56 6.27 -11.55 -0.36
N PHE A 57 6.43 -12.40 -1.38
CA PHE A 57 7.63 -13.22 -1.57
C PHE A 57 8.88 -12.35 -1.79
N ILE A 58 8.81 -11.36 -2.68
CA ILE A 58 9.91 -10.41 -2.93
C ILE A 58 10.29 -9.67 -1.64
N ALA A 59 9.29 -9.24 -0.85
CA ALA A 59 9.54 -8.64 0.47
C ALA A 59 10.20 -9.63 1.44
N GLN A 60 9.81 -10.92 1.46
CA GLN A 60 10.41 -11.94 2.32
C GLN A 60 11.89 -12.21 1.99
N ILE A 61 12.31 -12.12 0.73
CA ILE A 61 13.71 -12.24 0.33
C ILE A 61 14.52 -11.16 1.04
N PHE A 62 14.29 -9.88 0.74
CA PHE A 62 15.06 -8.77 1.31
C PHE A 62 14.89 -8.61 2.82
N HIS A 63 13.78 -9.09 3.41
CA HIS A 63 13.59 -9.13 4.85
C HIS A 63 14.59 -10.04 5.56
N ASN A 64 14.89 -11.20 4.97
CA ASN A 64 15.63 -12.28 5.62
C ASN A 64 17.08 -12.46 5.11
N LEU A 65 17.41 -11.84 3.96
CA LEU A 65 18.68 -11.93 3.23
C LEU A 65 19.96 -11.68 4.04
N GLN A 66 19.89 -11.07 5.22
CA GLN A 66 21.08 -10.89 6.06
C GLN A 66 21.29 -12.03 7.08
N ARG A 67 20.20 -12.61 7.64
CA ARG A 67 20.27 -13.29 8.96
C ARG A 67 19.50 -14.60 9.08
N TYR A 68 18.59 -14.88 8.15
CA TYR A 68 17.63 -15.97 8.29
C TYR A 68 17.32 -16.59 6.92
N HIS A 69 18.33 -17.05 6.19
CA HIS A 69 18.22 -17.56 4.82
C HIS A 69 17.19 -18.69 4.73
N SER A 70 17.19 -19.56 5.75
CA SER A 70 16.19 -20.62 5.96
C SER A 70 14.73 -20.17 6.10
N LYS A 71 14.45 -18.88 6.34
CA LYS A 71 13.08 -18.34 6.37
C LYS A 71 12.56 -17.90 5.00
N ILE A 72 13.39 -17.95 3.95
CA ILE A 72 12.94 -17.75 2.57
C ILE A 72 12.46 -19.11 2.05
N GLN A 73 11.14 -19.27 1.99
CA GLN A 73 10.49 -20.59 1.91
C GLN A 73 10.66 -21.33 0.57
N SER A 74 11.09 -20.66 -0.50
CA SER A 74 11.26 -21.24 -1.84
C SER A 74 12.68 -21.02 -2.34
N ASP A 75 13.17 -21.92 -3.18
CA ASP A 75 14.26 -21.60 -4.11
C ASP A 75 13.77 -20.56 -5.12
N PHE A 76 14.67 -19.67 -5.53
CA PHE A 76 14.36 -18.55 -6.40
C PHE A 76 15.58 -18.09 -7.19
N VAL A 77 15.34 -17.38 -8.29
CA VAL A 77 16.37 -16.57 -8.98
C VAL A 77 15.77 -15.20 -9.25
N LEU A 78 16.27 -14.19 -8.55
CA LEU A 78 15.82 -12.80 -8.64
C LEU A 78 16.91 -11.98 -9.34
N LYS A 79 16.58 -11.44 -10.52
CA LYS A 79 17.47 -10.57 -11.30
C LYS A 79 16.98 -9.14 -11.24
N TYR A 80 17.87 -8.21 -10.95
CA TYR A 80 17.56 -6.78 -10.92
C TYR A 80 18.77 -5.93 -11.31
N ARG A 81 18.50 -4.72 -11.78
CA ARG A 81 19.52 -3.71 -12.05
C ARG A 81 19.49 -2.57 -11.05
N LEU A 82 20.67 -2.09 -10.69
CA LEU A 82 20.88 -0.82 -9.99
C LEU A 82 21.33 0.22 -11.00
N LEU A 83 20.54 1.29 -11.11
CA LEU A 83 20.90 2.50 -11.82
C LEU A 83 21.68 3.37 -10.84
N LEU A 84 22.98 3.52 -11.07
CA LEU A 84 23.87 4.48 -10.41
C LEU A 84 24.17 5.60 -11.41
N GLU A 85 24.68 6.75 -10.93
CA GLU A 85 24.88 7.95 -11.76
C GLU A 85 25.73 7.67 -13.01
N ASP A 86 26.82 6.93 -12.86
CA ASP A 86 27.76 6.64 -13.95
C ASP A 86 27.62 5.23 -14.56
N ASN A 87 26.78 4.34 -13.99
CA ASN A 87 26.78 2.93 -14.39
C ASN A 87 25.50 2.15 -14.03
N THR A 88 25.18 1.13 -14.83
CA THR A 88 24.16 0.13 -14.49
C THR A 88 24.83 -1.15 -13.98
N ARG A 89 24.47 -1.61 -12.78
CA ARG A 89 24.95 -2.88 -12.22
C ARG A 89 23.84 -3.92 -12.23
N HIS A 90 24.05 -5.02 -12.93
CA HIS A 90 23.14 -6.17 -12.92
C HIS A 90 23.51 -7.11 -11.77
N VAL A 91 22.52 -7.47 -10.95
CA VAL A 91 22.68 -8.29 -9.76
C VAL A 91 21.74 -9.49 -9.85
N ILE A 92 22.26 -10.67 -9.52
CA ILE A 92 21.49 -11.91 -9.41
C ILE A 92 21.58 -12.36 -7.95
N LEU A 93 20.42 -12.46 -7.30
CA LEU A 93 20.26 -13.20 -6.04
C LEU A 93 19.57 -14.52 -6.35
N GLU A 94 20.14 -15.63 -5.89
CA GLU A 94 19.55 -16.94 -6.10
C GLU A 94 19.61 -17.78 -4.82
N LYS A 95 18.64 -18.66 -4.64
CA LYS A 95 18.61 -19.61 -3.54
C LYS A 95 18.45 -21.03 -4.07
N GLU A 96 19.34 -21.90 -3.62
CA GLU A 96 19.35 -23.34 -3.89
C GLU A 96 19.35 -24.07 -2.54
N ASP A 97 18.28 -24.81 -2.27
CA ASP A 97 17.97 -25.50 -1.01
C ASP A 97 18.01 -24.59 0.24
N LYS A 98 19.21 -24.34 0.76
CA LYS A 98 19.47 -23.56 1.98
C LYS A 98 20.60 -22.53 1.81
N ASN A 99 21.26 -22.54 0.65
CA ASN A 99 22.30 -21.60 0.28
C ASN A 99 21.68 -20.43 -0.48
N ILE A 100 22.15 -19.21 -0.19
CA ILE A 100 21.87 -18.04 -1.04
C ILE A 100 23.17 -17.66 -1.70
N PHE A 101 23.16 -17.52 -3.02
CA PHE A 101 24.28 -17.01 -3.79
C PHE A 101 23.94 -15.62 -4.33
N ILE A 102 25.00 -14.84 -4.57
CA ILE A 102 24.93 -13.55 -5.23
C ILE A 102 26.01 -13.47 -6.29
N SER A 103 25.68 -12.84 -7.41
CA SER A 103 26.64 -12.36 -8.41
C SER A 103 26.29 -10.95 -8.88
N VAL A 104 27.31 -10.21 -9.29
CA VAL A 104 27.22 -8.86 -9.85
C VAL A 104 28.05 -8.84 -11.13
N ALA A 105 27.41 -8.54 -12.26
CA ALA A 105 28.05 -8.60 -13.57
C ALA A 105 29.35 -7.76 -13.61
N GLY A 106 30.47 -8.40 -13.97
CA GLY A 106 31.79 -7.77 -14.07
C GLY A 106 32.46 -7.37 -12.74
N ILE A 107 31.85 -7.65 -11.58
CA ILE A 107 32.35 -7.20 -10.27
C ILE A 107 32.48 -8.35 -9.26
N LEU A 108 31.46 -9.21 -9.17
CA LEU A 108 31.40 -10.30 -8.20
C LEU A 108 30.91 -11.58 -8.90
N GLU A 109 31.81 -12.55 -9.06
CA GLU A 109 31.42 -13.90 -9.46
C GLU A 109 30.52 -14.56 -8.40
N ARG A 110 29.76 -15.57 -8.83
CA ARG A 110 28.80 -16.31 -8.00
C ARG A 110 29.43 -16.76 -6.67
N SER A 111 28.99 -16.12 -5.59
CA SER A 111 29.55 -16.30 -4.25
C SER A 111 28.47 -16.59 -3.22
N LEU A 112 28.73 -17.52 -2.31
CA LEU A 112 27.83 -17.90 -1.22
C LEU A 112 27.72 -16.77 -0.19
N LEU A 113 26.50 -16.27 0.04
CA LEU A 113 26.24 -15.26 1.05
C LEU A 113 26.23 -15.90 2.45
N LYS A 114 27.13 -15.43 3.33
CA LYS A 114 27.17 -15.79 4.75
C LYS A 114 26.01 -15.13 5.51
N GLU A 115 25.46 -15.81 6.53
CA GLU A 115 24.51 -15.16 7.44
C GLU A 115 25.25 -14.32 8.48
N TRP A 116 24.74 -13.13 8.80
CA TRP A 116 25.26 -12.32 9.88
C TRP A 116 24.66 -12.70 11.25
N ASP A 117 25.56 -12.97 12.20
CA ASP A 117 25.25 -13.22 13.60
C ASP A 117 25.67 -12.02 14.48
N PRO A 118 24.79 -11.47 15.34
CA PRO A 118 25.13 -10.31 16.15
C PRO A 118 26.28 -10.52 17.13
N ARG A 119 26.63 -11.77 17.47
CA ARG A 119 27.72 -12.11 18.39
C ARG A 119 28.99 -12.54 17.68
N ARG A 120 28.91 -12.96 16.41
CA ARG A 120 30.02 -13.63 15.68
C ARG A 120 30.38 -12.97 14.34
N GLY A 121 29.61 -11.97 13.90
CA GLY A 121 29.75 -11.40 12.56
C GLY A 121 29.21 -12.34 11.49
N ASP A 122 29.72 -12.20 10.26
CA ASP A 122 29.33 -13.02 9.11
C ASP A 122 29.86 -14.46 9.22
N VAL A 123 28.94 -15.43 9.33
CA VAL A 123 29.22 -16.85 9.57
C VAL A 123 28.53 -17.74 8.54
N LEU A 124 29.17 -18.87 8.22
CA LEU A 124 28.47 -20.00 7.60
C LEU A 124 27.67 -20.74 8.70
N ARG A 125 26.36 -20.89 8.51
CA ARG A 125 25.54 -21.71 9.40
C ARG A 125 25.70 -23.19 9.08
N SER A 126 25.44 -24.05 10.06
CA SER A 126 25.37 -25.51 9.89
C SER A 126 24.35 -26.00 8.84
N HIS A 127 23.41 -25.14 8.43
CA HIS A 127 22.45 -25.45 7.39
C HIS A 127 22.91 -25.05 5.98
N GLN A 128 23.99 -24.28 5.86
CA GLN A 128 24.61 -23.90 4.59
C GLN A 128 25.70 -24.91 4.26
N GLN A 129 25.85 -25.24 2.97
CA GLN A 129 26.98 -26.03 2.50
C GLN A 129 28.14 -25.10 2.17
N SER A 130 29.38 -25.55 2.35
CA SER A 130 30.55 -24.79 1.93
C SER A 130 30.58 -24.63 0.41
N ALA A 131 30.92 -23.43 -0.06
CA ALA A 131 31.21 -23.14 -1.46
C ALA A 131 32.65 -22.62 -1.59
N GLU A 132 33.23 -22.76 -2.78
CA GLU A 132 34.57 -22.28 -3.11
C GLU A 132 34.75 -20.77 -2.83
N ARG A 133 33.71 -19.98 -3.12
CA ARG A 133 33.67 -18.54 -2.87
C ARG A 133 32.53 -18.18 -1.92
N SER A 134 32.83 -17.33 -0.93
CA SER A 134 31.82 -16.81 0.00
C SER A 134 32.05 -15.33 0.28
N VAL A 135 30.96 -14.62 0.58
CA VAL A 135 30.93 -13.17 0.75
C VAL A 135 30.07 -12.80 1.97
N SER A 136 30.43 -11.74 2.69
CA SER A 136 29.65 -11.19 3.80
C SER A 136 28.47 -10.36 3.30
N TYR A 137 27.50 -10.11 4.18
CA TYR A 137 26.44 -9.14 3.87
C TYR A 137 26.97 -7.71 3.74
N HIS A 138 28.06 -7.39 4.43
CA HIS A 138 28.68 -6.07 4.42
C HIS A 138 29.33 -5.75 3.07
N GLU A 139 30.10 -6.71 2.51
CA GLU A 139 30.73 -6.60 1.19
C GLU A 139 29.72 -6.41 0.05
N ILE A 140 28.49 -6.95 0.19
CA ILE A 140 27.48 -6.85 -0.87
C ILE A 140 26.47 -5.72 -0.69
N LYS A 141 26.53 -4.97 0.42
CA LYS A 141 25.48 -4.05 0.85
C LYS A 141 25.13 -3.00 -0.20
N ASP A 142 26.13 -2.51 -0.94
CA ASP A 142 25.98 -1.48 -1.97
C ASP A 142 25.39 -2.02 -3.29
N PHE A 143 25.24 -3.34 -3.42
CA PHE A 143 24.50 -4.00 -4.49
C PHE A 143 23.07 -4.38 -4.09
N LEU A 144 22.61 -3.99 -2.90
CA LEU A 144 21.26 -4.24 -2.39
C LEU A 144 20.41 -2.96 -2.38
N PRO A 145 19.07 -3.05 -2.44
CA PRO A 145 18.22 -1.88 -2.24
C PRO A 145 18.36 -1.32 -0.81
N VAL A 146 18.65 -0.02 -0.70
CA VAL A 146 18.79 0.69 0.59
C VAL A 146 17.52 0.58 1.45
N ASN A 147 16.35 0.65 0.80
CA ASN A 147 15.05 0.37 1.43
C ASN A 147 14.15 -0.35 0.43
N VAL A 148 13.34 -1.27 0.93
CA VAL A 148 12.19 -1.85 0.23
C VAL A 148 10.95 -1.42 1.01
N ILE A 149 10.16 -0.52 0.41
CA ILE A 149 8.97 0.04 1.03
C ILE A 149 7.76 -0.75 0.56
N THR A 150 6.98 -1.29 1.49
CA THR A 150 5.71 -1.97 1.20
C THR A 150 4.56 -1.17 1.79
N SER A 151 3.71 -0.63 0.94
CA SER A 151 2.46 0.07 1.30
C SER A 151 1.30 -0.82 0.90
N VAL A 152 0.67 -1.49 1.86
CA VAL A 152 -0.15 -2.69 1.61
C VAL A 152 -1.43 -2.69 2.43
N ILE A 153 -2.50 -3.26 1.86
CA ILE A 153 -3.66 -3.72 2.62
C ILE A 153 -3.38 -5.20 2.92
N SER A 154 -2.86 -5.49 4.11
CA SER A 154 -2.61 -6.86 4.56
C SER A 154 -3.71 -7.29 5.51
N ILE A 155 -4.46 -8.33 5.12
CA ILE A 155 -5.62 -8.85 5.87
C ILE A 155 -5.22 -10.10 6.64
N HIS A 156 -4.37 -10.95 6.06
CA HIS A 156 -3.96 -12.23 6.65
C HIS A 156 -2.45 -12.30 6.94
N GLY A 157 -1.78 -11.17 7.14
CA GLY A 157 -0.35 -11.13 7.48
C GLY A 157 0.55 -11.68 6.36
N GLU A 158 0.21 -11.40 5.10
CA GLU A 158 0.90 -11.97 3.95
C GLU A 158 2.35 -11.48 3.81
N TYR A 159 2.63 -10.28 4.34
CA TYR A 159 3.91 -9.57 4.30
C TYR A 159 4.71 -9.75 5.60
N PRO A 160 6.05 -9.62 5.56
CA PRO A 160 6.87 -9.70 6.76
C PRO A 160 6.47 -8.67 7.83
N GLU A 161 6.36 -9.12 9.08
CA GLU A 161 6.20 -8.23 10.23
C GLU A 161 7.42 -7.31 10.40
N ASN A 162 7.20 -6.14 10.99
CA ASN A 162 8.30 -5.25 11.35
C ASN A 162 9.22 -5.92 12.38
N ARG A 163 10.54 -5.84 12.16
CA ARG A 163 11.54 -6.38 13.11
C ARG A 163 11.36 -5.72 14.48
N ARG A 164 11.41 -6.53 15.55
CA ARG A 164 11.27 -6.08 16.96
C ARG A 164 12.22 -4.90 17.28
N PRO A 165 11.88 -4.00 18.22
CA PRO A 165 12.72 -2.84 18.54
C PRO A 165 14.18 -3.17 18.83
N ASN A 166 14.44 -4.27 19.53
CA ASN A 166 15.79 -4.77 19.87
C ASN A 166 16.48 -5.58 18.76
N TYR A 167 15.93 -5.67 17.54
CA TYR A 167 16.58 -6.36 16.43
C TYR A 167 17.85 -5.63 16.00
N GLN A 168 18.98 -6.33 16.14
CA GLN A 168 20.27 -5.95 15.59
C GLN A 168 20.41 -6.51 14.16
N GLY A 169 20.95 -5.71 13.25
CA GLY A 169 21.07 -6.01 11.82
C GLY A 169 20.36 -4.98 10.93
N HIS A 170 20.52 -5.12 9.62
CA HIS A 170 19.93 -4.26 8.61
C HIS A 170 18.40 -4.42 8.55
N ARG A 171 17.68 -3.30 8.48
CA ARG A 171 16.22 -3.21 8.40
C ARG A 171 15.80 -2.72 7.02
N ALA A 172 16.10 -3.50 5.98
CA ALA A 172 15.81 -3.15 4.59
C ALA A 172 14.31 -2.93 4.32
N ILE A 173 13.43 -3.70 4.96
CA ILE A 173 11.96 -3.57 4.77
C ILE A 173 11.39 -2.47 5.67
N LYS A 174 10.59 -1.58 5.08
CA LYS A 174 9.67 -0.68 5.79
C LYS A 174 8.24 -1.04 5.39
N SER A 175 7.50 -1.67 6.31
CA SER A 175 6.13 -2.12 6.06
C SER A 175 5.10 -1.18 6.68
N TYR A 176 4.25 -0.62 5.83
CA TYR A 176 3.13 0.24 6.17
C TYR A 176 1.83 -0.48 5.81
N ASN A 177 1.13 -1.01 6.81
CA ASN A 177 -0.23 -1.52 6.59
C ASN A 177 -1.18 -0.32 6.51
N ILE A 178 -1.58 0.04 5.28
CA ILE A 178 -2.44 1.19 5.04
C ILE A 178 -3.91 0.90 5.34
N SER A 179 -4.29 -0.31 5.76
CA SER A 179 -5.65 -0.61 6.23
C SER A 179 -6.12 0.36 7.32
N GLY A 180 -5.27 0.66 8.31
CA GLY A 180 -5.55 1.60 9.39
C GLY A 180 -5.64 3.08 8.96
N ILE A 181 -5.22 3.39 7.72
CA ILE A 181 -5.42 4.69 7.07
C ILE A 181 -6.86 4.78 6.51
N TYR A 182 -7.52 3.64 6.26
CA TYR A 182 -8.89 3.59 5.76
C TYR A 182 -9.96 3.22 6.82
N GLY A 183 -9.68 2.59 8.00
CA GLY A 183 -10.77 2.41 8.99
C GLY A 183 -10.70 1.59 10.31
N GLN A 184 -11.88 1.58 10.99
CA GLN A 184 -12.45 0.67 12.04
C GLN A 184 -14.05 0.58 12.04
N ASN A 185 -14.74 -0.42 11.41
CA ASN A 185 -16.21 -0.76 11.46
C ASN A 185 -16.63 -1.98 10.54
N HIS A 186 -17.61 -2.82 10.92
CA HIS A 186 -17.95 -4.19 10.44
C HIS A 186 -16.77 -5.17 10.24
N PHE A 187 -15.91 -4.99 9.23
CA PHE A 187 -14.57 -5.65 9.19
C PHE A 187 -13.47 -4.80 9.85
N GLY A 188 -13.76 -3.53 10.11
CA GLY A 188 -12.74 -2.52 10.33
C GLY A 188 -12.66 -1.40 9.26
N ILE A 189 -13.72 -1.03 8.50
CA ILE A 189 -13.77 0.09 7.50
C ILE A 189 -15.07 0.98 7.49
N PRO A 190 -15.10 2.11 8.23
CA PRO A 190 -16.08 3.19 8.19
C PRO A 190 -15.63 4.25 7.16
N SER A 191 -15.76 5.53 7.47
CA SER A 191 -16.26 6.52 6.53
C SER A 191 -15.24 7.54 6.04
N LEU A 192 -14.81 8.48 6.89
CA LEU A 192 -13.59 9.23 6.60
C LEU A 192 -12.49 8.20 6.51
N SER A 193 -11.93 8.03 5.31
CA SER A 193 -10.58 7.52 5.24
C SER A 193 -9.74 8.52 6.04
N LYS A 194 -9.21 8.05 7.18
CA LYS A 194 -8.24 8.83 7.99
C LYS A 194 -7.09 9.30 7.10
N GLY A 195 -6.81 8.60 5.99
CA GLY A 195 -5.94 9.03 4.90
C GLY A 195 -6.32 10.33 4.23
N ILE A 196 -7.58 10.55 3.83
CA ILE A 196 -7.98 11.84 3.24
C ILE A 196 -7.99 12.95 4.30
N CYS A 197 -8.48 12.71 5.52
CA CYS A 197 -8.37 13.70 6.59
C CYS A 197 -6.90 14.06 6.88
N ARG A 198 -6.04 13.07 7.12
CA ARG A 198 -4.59 13.28 7.32
C ARG A 198 -3.91 13.90 6.12
N PHE A 199 -4.33 13.59 4.90
CA PHE A 199 -3.81 14.24 3.70
C PHE A 199 -4.19 15.72 3.68
N ILE A 200 -5.43 16.08 4.04
CA ILE A 200 -5.87 17.47 4.15
C ILE A 200 -5.14 18.18 5.30
N GLU A 201 -5.01 17.55 6.47
CA GLU A 201 -4.25 18.04 7.63
C GLU A 201 -2.77 18.26 7.28
N SER A 202 -2.09 17.28 6.71
CA SER A 202 -0.70 17.40 6.24
C SER A 202 -0.55 18.42 5.11
N TYR A 203 -1.54 18.56 4.22
CA TYR A 203 -1.53 19.59 3.18
C TYR A 203 -1.80 21.01 3.72
N ARG A 204 -2.48 21.14 4.88
CA ARG A 204 -2.59 22.39 5.64
C ARG A 204 -1.27 22.69 6.37
N ASN A 205 -0.81 21.76 7.20
CA ASN A 205 0.33 21.93 8.12
C ASN A 205 1.68 22.00 7.38
N GLU A 206 1.88 21.18 6.36
CA GLU A 206 3.12 21.05 5.59
C GLU A 206 2.92 21.44 4.12
N LYS A 207 2.11 22.48 3.89
CA LYS A 207 1.64 22.95 2.57
C LYS A 207 2.73 23.06 1.49
N ILE A 208 3.96 23.45 1.87
CA ILE A 208 5.10 23.55 0.94
C ILE A 208 5.56 22.15 0.50
N ILE A 209 5.75 21.23 1.45
CA ILE A 209 6.20 19.85 1.19
C ILE A 209 5.13 19.10 0.39
N ALA A 210 3.87 19.16 0.84
CA ALA A 210 2.77 18.46 0.20
C ALA A 210 2.49 18.98 -1.24
N LYS A 211 2.57 20.30 -1.48
CA LYS A 211 2.50 20.87 -2.83
C LYS A 211 3.68 20.44 -3.71
N SER A 212 4.89 20.42 -3.16
CA SER A 212 6.10 20.03 -3.90
C SER A 212 6.04 18.56 -4.31
N PHE A 213 5.57 17.69 -3.41
CA PHE A 213 5.32 16.27 -3.69
C PHE A 213 4.27 16.07 -4.79
N LEU A 214 3.09 16.72 -4.68
CA LEU A 214 2.07 16.63 -5.73
C LEU A 214 2.59 17.16 -7.08
N LYS A 215 3.30 18.29 -7.08
CA LYS A 215 3.91 18.85 -8.31
C LYS A 215 4.92 17.89 -8.94
N ALA A 216 5.73 17.18 -8.14
CA ALA A 216 6.66 16.17 -8.63
C ALA A 216 5.96 14.97 -9.28
N LEU A 217 4.71 14.70 -8.91
CA LEU A 217 3.85 13.69 -9.53
C LEU A 217 3.01 14.22 -10.71
N GLY A 218 3.18 15.50 -11.11
CA GLY A 218 2.32 16.13 -12.12
C GLY A 218 0.89 16.41 -11.63
N LEU A 219 0.66 16.48 -10.31
CA LEU A 219 -0.67 16.60 -9.69
C LEU A 219 -0.87 17.94 -8.98
N ALA A 220 -2.13 18.38 -8.89
CA ALA A 220 -2.55 19.54 -8.11
C ALA A 220 -3.82 19.21 -7.30
N PHE A 221 -3.75 19.27 -5.97
CA PHE A 221 -4.96 19.25 -5.16
C PHE A 221 -5.64 20.63 -5.26
N THR A 222 -6.89 20.63 -5.72
CA THR A 222 -7.68 21.87 -5.92
C THR A 222 -8.24 22.45 -4.62
N ASN A 223 -7.96 21.82 -3.48
CA ASN A 223 -8.56 22.14 -2.19
C ASN A 223 -10.09 21.96 -2.17
N LYS A 224 -10.65 21.15 -3.10
CA LYS A 224 -12.06 20.79 -3.15
C LYS A 224 -12.26 19.29 -2.88
N VAL A 225 -13.34 18.95 -2.17
CA VAL A 225 -13.79 17.58 -1.93
C VAL A 225 -15.26 17.41 -2.28
N ALA A 226 -15.66 16.24 -2.77
CA ALA A 226 -17.07 15.84 -2.75
C ALA A 226 -17.31 15.10 -1.42
N VAL A 227 -18.41 15.39 -0.73
CA VAL A 227 -18.80 14.73 0.53
C VAL A 227 -20.18 14.12 0.34
N HIS A 228 -20.31 12.84 0.69
CA HIS A 228 -21.56 12.09 0.59
C HIS A 228 -21.86 11.42 1.94
N PRO A 229 -23.10 11.50 2.48
CA PRO A 229 -23.48 10.69 3.63
C PRO A 229 -23.38 9.20 3.28
N ARG A 230 -22.94 8.39 4.24
CA ARG A 230 -22.91 6.93 4.14
C ARG A 230 -24.01 6.36 5.01
N TYR A 231 -25.02 5.80 4.36
CA TYR A 231 -26.11 5.08 5.01
C TYR A 231 -25.57 3.90 5.86
N PRO A 232 -26.24 3.52 6.97
CA PRO A 232 -25.75 2.47 7.87
C PRO A 232 -25.53 1.10 7.21
N ASP A 233 -26.40 0.69 6.28
CA ASP A 233 -26.16 -0.42 5.33
C ASP A 233 -26.25 0.07 3.88
N SER A 234 -27.44 0.47 3.46
CA SER A 234 -27.74 0.94 2.11
C SER A 234 -28.84 2.01 2.11
N PRO A 235 -29.01 2.77 1.01
CA PRO A 235 -30.14 3.70 0.86
C PRO A 235 -31.51 3.01 1.03
N GLU A 236 -31.63 1.78 0.54
CA GLU A 236 -32.85 0.96 0.62
C GLU A 236 -33.12 0.52 2.06
N GLY A 237 -32.09 0.08 2.79
CA GLY A 237 -32.20 -0.26 4.22
C GLY A 237 -32.62 0.93 5.08
N TYR A 238 -32.09 2.12 4.79
CA TYR A 238 -32.52 3.36 5.45
C TYR A 238 -33.94 3.79 5.08
N SER A 239 -34.35 3.60 3.82
CA SER A 239 -35.75 3.83 3.41
C SER A 239 -36.71 2.88 4.13
N PHE A 240 -36.32 1.61 4.30
CA PHE A 240 -37.09 0.63 5.08
C PHE A 240 -37.18 1.02 6.56
N TYR A 241 -36.06 1.42 7.19
CA TYR A 241 -36.05 1.98 8.56
C TYR A 241 -37.03 3.15 8.70
N LYS A 242 -36.96 4.16 7.81
CA LYS A 242 -37.88 5.31 7.82
C LYS A 242 -39.35 4.86 7.77
N SER A 243 -39.69 3.91 6.90
CA SER A 243 -41.07 3.42 6.74
C SER A 243 -41.63 2.72 7.98
N LEU A 244 -40.80 1.93 8.68
CA LEU A 244 -41.18 1.30 9.94
C LEU A 244 -41.27 2.32 11.08
N ASN A 245 -40.33 3.27 11.16
CA ASN A 245 -40.30 4.32 12.18
C ASN A 245 -41.52 5.26 12.11
N THR A 246 -42.11 5.45 10.93
CA THR A 246 -43.38 6.21 10.76
C THR A 246 -44.65 5.40 11.03
N SER A 247 -44.56 4.08 11.27
CA SER A 247 -45.71 3.17 11.38
C SER A 247 -46.31 3.03 12.80
N GLY A 248 -45.94 3.91 13.73
CA GLY A 248 -46.46 3.90 15.11
C GLY A 248 -46.00 2.68 15.93
N ASN A 249 -46.78 2.31 16.96
CA ASN A 249 -46.36 1.29 17.94
C ASN A 249 -46.01 -0.09 17.32
N HIS A 250 -46.72 -0.53 16.26
CA HIS A 250 -46.40 -1.77 15.53
C HIS A 250 -45.11 -1.68 14.69
N GLY A 251 -44.56 -0.48 14.49
CA GLY A 251 -43.25 -0.27 13.87
C GLY A 251 -42.10 -0.57 14.82
N GLN A 252 -42.24 -0.26 16.12
CA GLN A 252 -41.12 -0.31 17.05
C GLN A 252 -40.64 -1.73 17.37
N GLU A 253 -41.55 -2.68 17.59
CA GLU A 253 -41.19 -4.11 17.78
C GLU A 253 -40.48 -4.67 16.53
N LYS A 254 -40.96 -4.33 15.33
CA LYS A 254 -40.36 -4.72 14.06
C LYS A 254 -38.99 -4.08 13.79
N LEU A 255 -38.76 -2.86 14.29
CA LEU A 255 -37.46 -2.20 14.21
C LEU A 255 -36.40 -2.95 15.03
N GLU A 256 -36.75 -3.40 16.23
CA GLU A 256 -35.85 -4.17 17.09
C GLU A 256 -35.59 -5.57 16.51
N GLU A 257 -36.63 -6.23 15.98
CA GLU A 257 -36.52 -7.52 15.27
C GLU A 257 -35.60 -7.47 14.03
N TYR A 258 -35.79 -6.49 13.14
CA TYR A 258 -35.06 -6.42 11.87
C TYR A 258 -33.65 -5.84 11.97
N PHE A 259 -33.44 -4.82 12.81
CA PHE A 259 -32.17 -4.10 12.86
C PHE A 259 -31.29 -4.49 14.05
N GLY A 260 -31.85 -5.05 15.14
CA GLY A 260 -31.11 -5.50 16.31
C GLY A 260 -30.09 -4.45 16.80
N GLU A 261 -28.83 -4.88 16.96
CA GLU A 261 -27.71 -4.01 17.38
C GLU A 261 -27.45 -2.83 16.43
N LYS A 262 -27.84 -2.90 15.14
CA LYS A 262 -27.70 -1.77 14.21
C LYS A 262 -28.74 -0.67 14.40
N LEU A 263 -29.84 -0.93 15.12
CA LEU A 263 -30.96 0.00 15.23
C LEU A 263 -30.52 1.38 15.76
N ASP A 264 -29.55 1.41 16.68
CA ASP A 264 -29.03 2.66 17.22
C ASP A 264 -28.15 3.42 16.22
N GLU A 265 -27.44 2.75 15.29
CA GLU A 265 -26.78 3.43 14.17
C GLU A 265 -27.81 4.13 13.26
N TYR A 266 -28.96 3.50 13.01
CA TYR A 266 -30.06 4.11 12.24
C TYR A 266 -30.68 5.31 12.96
N LYS A 267 -31.00 5.20 14.27
CA LYS A 267 -31.53 6.31 15.08
C LYS A 267 -30.57 7.50 15.15
N VAL A 268 -29.26 7.24 15.26
CA VAL A 268 -28.22 8.29 15.29
C VAL A 268 -28.05 8.93 13.91
N PHE A 269 -28.05 8.15 12.84
CA PHE A 269 -27.99 8.68 11.48
C PHE A 269 -29.20 9.57 11.17
N ASP A 270 -30.42 9.08 11.44
CA ASP A 270 -31.67 9.80 11.18
C ASP A 270 -31.73 11.17 11.86
N ARG A 271 -31.39 11.21 13.16
CA ARG A 271 -31.39 12.44 13.97
C ARG A 271 -30.48 13.54 13.44
N ASN A 272 -29.32 13.17 12.88
CA ASN A 272 -28.31 14.12 12.43
C ASN A 272 -28.40 14.41 10.91
N LYS A 273 -29.14 13.61 10.14
CA LYS A 273 -29.08 13.61 8.66
C LYS A 273 -29.42 14.96 8.07
N GLU A 274 -30.48 15.58 8.58
CA GLU A 274 -30.98 16.87 8.09
C GLU A 274 -30.01 18.02 8.40
N GLU A 275 -29.35 18.04 9.57
CA GLU A 275 -28.27 19.01 9.87
C GLU A 275 -27.11 18.81 8.88
N PHE A 276 -26.72 17.57 8.61
CA PHE A 276 -25.58 17.25 7.75
C PHE A 276 -25.83 17.55 6.28
N GLU A 277 -26.97 17.16 5.72
CA GLU A 277 -27.33 17.41 4.32
C GLU A 277 -27.54 18.91 4.07
N SER A 278 -28.28 19.60 4.94
CA SER A 278 -28.45 21.07 4.88
C SER A 278 -27.11 21.80 4.96
N TYR A 279 -26.22 21.38 5.87
CA TYR A 279 -24.87 21.92 5.97
C TYR A 279 -24.06 21.68 4.69
N LEU A 280 -24.06 20.46 4.15
CA LEU A 280 -23.33 20.15 2.91
C LEU A 280 -23.85 20.95 1.72
N ASP A 281 -25.17 21.08 1.57
CA ASP A 281 -25.77 21.82 0.46
C ASP A 281 -25.46 23.32 0.56
N SER A 282 -25.29 23.88 1.76
CA SER A 282 -24.78 25.24 1.95
C SER A 282 -23.31 25.44 1.55
N GLN A 283 -22.53 24.36 1.40
CA GLN A 283 -21.08 24.40 1.14
C GLN A 283 -20.68 23.93 -0.27
N LYS A 284 -21.59 23.30 -1.02
CA LYS A 284 -21.33 22.82 -2.39
C LYS A 284 -21.34 23.97 -3.39
N ASP A 285 -20.43 23.91 -4.35
CA ASP A 285 -20.55 24.67 -5.60
C ASP A 285 -21.57 24.03 -6.56
N GLU A 286 -21.88 24.71 -7.66
CA GLU A 286 -22.79 24.24 -8.72
C GLU A 286 -22.38 22.88 -9.32
N SER A 287 -21.12 22.46 -9.15
CA SER A 287 -20.60 21.17 -9.59
C SER A 287 -20.62 20.09 -8.49
N GLY A 288 -21.24 20.37 -7.35
CA GLY A 288 -21.37 19.46 -6.20
C GLY A 288 -20.11 19.33 -5.33
N TRP A 289 -19.11 20.22 -5.49
CA TRP A 289 -17.86 20.16 -4.73
C TRP A 289 -17.85 21.16 -3.57
N VAL A 290 -17.45 20.70 -2.39
CA VAL A 290 -17.19 21.53 -1.21
C VAL A 290 -15.75 22.07 -1.28
N GLN A 291 -15.62 23.40 -1.21
CA GLN A 291 -14.32 24.06 -1.05
C GLN A 291 -13.84 23.91 0.40
N ILE A 292 -12.75 23.19 0.65
CA ILE A 292 -12.20 23.05 2.00
C ILE A 292 -11.63 24.39 2.47
N ARG A 293 -12.04 24.77 3.68
CA ARG A 293 -11.62 25.94 4.45
C ARG A 293 -11.39 25.50 5.90
N ASP A 294 -10.71 26.33 6.68
CA ASP A 294 -10.32 25.96 8.05
C ASP A 294 -11.54 25.80 8.98
N ASP A 295 -12.57 26.64 8.79
CA ASP A 295 -13.85 26.61 9.51
C ASP A 295 -14.73 25.41 9.14
N ASN A 296 -14.78 25.04 7.86
CA ASN A 296 -15.70 24.00 7.39
C ASN A 296 -15.17 22.57 7.55
N LEU A 297 -13.85 22.36 7.59
CA LEU A 297 -13.28 21.03 7.86
C LEU A 297 -13.56 20.57 9.30
N ASP A 298 -13.37 21.45 10.29
CA ASP A 298 -13.58 21.12 11.70
C ASP A 298 -15.06 20.79 11.97
N LYS A 299 -15.99 21.49 11.30
CA LYS A 299 -17.43 21.20 11.34
C LYS A 299 -17.78 19.88 10.63
N LEU A 300 -17.12 19.52 9.53
CA LEU A 300 -17.27 18.19 8.89
C LEU A 300 -16.79 17.06 9.82
N ILE A 301 -15.65 17.23 10.49
CA ILE A 301 -15.12 16.26 11.47
C ILE A 301 -16.06 16.14 12.67
N LEU A 302 -16.59 17.26 13.19
CA LEU A 302 -17.57 17.28 14.27
C LEU A 302 -18.86 16.52 13.90
N LEU A 303 -19.35 16.70 12.67
CA LEU A 303 -20.56 16.02 12.20
C LEU A 303 -20.33 14.51 12.00
N GLU A 304 -19.14 14.07 11.58
CA GLU A 304 -18.83 12.63 11.54
C GLU A 304 -18.77 12.04 12.95
N ASN A 305 -18.14 12.74 13.91
CA ASN A 305 -18.09 12.32 15.31
C ASN A 305 -19.48 12.24 15.98
N ARG A 306 -20.51 12.88 15.41
CA ARG A 306 -21.92 12.72 15.82
C ARG A 306 -22.60 11.47 15.26
N GLY A 307 -21.87 10.64 14.51
CA GLY A 307 -22.33 9.35 14.00
C GLY A 307 -22.70 9.34 12.51
N ILE A 308 -22.65 10.48 11.80
CA ILE A 308 -22.82 10.47 10.34
C ILE A 308 -21.51 10.11 9.66
N LYS A 309 -21.39 8.80 9.42
CA LYS A 309 -20.41 8.24 8.52
C LYS A 309 -20.54 8.95 7.15
N SER A 310 -19.45 9.50 6.60
CA SER A 310 -19.43 10.14 5.26
C SER A 310 -18.28 9.65 4.35
N LYS A 311 -18.53 9.53 3.05
CA LYS A 311 -17.51 9.27 2.02
C LYS A 311 -17.04 10.60 1.44
N ILE A 312 -15.74 10.89 1.48
CA ILE A 312 -15.18 12.06 0.78
C ILE A 312 -14.25 11.65 -0.36
N VAL A 313 -14.23 12.46 -1.42
CA VAL A 313 -13.35 12.31 -2.60
C VAL A 313 -12.61 13.62 -2.83
N CYS A 314 -11.28 13.59 -2.94
CA CYS A 314 -10.48 14.78 -3.26
C CYS A 314 -10.45 15.08 -4.76
N LYS A 315 -10.67 16.34 -5.17
CA LYS A 315 -10.48 16.78 -6.55
C LYS A 315 -9.01 17.11 -6.79
N ILE A 316 -8.32 16.17 -7.43
CA ILE A 316 -6.94 16.31 -7.90
C ILE A 316 -6.97 16.51 -9.41
N LEU A 317 -6.25 17.50 -9.92
CA LEU A 317 -6.04 17.74 -11.35
C LEU A 317 -4.65 17.25 -11.76
N SER A 318 -4.53 16.75 -12.99
CA SER A 318 -3.23 16.71 -13.67
C SER A 318 -2.79 18.13 -14.00
N GLN A 319 -1.52 18.46 -13.76
CA GLN A 319 -0.89 19.70 -14.21
C GLN A 319 -0.43 19.61 -15.68
N ASP A 320 -0.26 18.39 -16.21
CA ASP A 320 0.11 18.18 -17.60
C ASP A 320 -1.11 18.35 -18.52
N ARG A 321 -1.32 19.59 -18.97
CA ARG A 321 -2.19 19.92 -20.12
C ARG A 321 -1.52 19.61 -21.46
N LYS A 322 -1.10 18.36 -21.65
CA LYS A 322 -0.96 17.77 -22.98
C LYS A 322 -1.91 16.57 -23.03
N LEU A 323 -2.86 16.62 -23.96
CA LEU A 323 -3.91 15.61 -24.18
C LEU A 323 -5.03 15.58 -23.13
N ALA A 324 -5.75 16.71 -23.04
CA ALA A 324 -7.19 16.61 -23.25
C ALA A 324 -7.43 16.70 -24.77
N LEU A 325 -8.33 15.87 -25.30
CA LEU A 325 -8.59 15.60 -26.72
C LEU A 325 -7.54 14.72 -27.42
N GLY A 326 -8.04 13.64 -28.05
CA GLY A 326 -7.32 12.48 -28.59
C GLY A 326 -8.19 11.25 -28.40
#